data_AF-A0A419DZA4-F1
#
_entry.id   AF-A0A419DZA4-F1
#
_cell.length_a   1.000
_cell.length_b   1.000
_cell.length_c   1.000
_cell.angle_alpha   90.00
_cell.angle_beta   90.00
_cell.angle_gamma   90.00
#
_symmetry.space_group_name_H-M   'P 1'
#
loop_
_entity.id
_entity.type
_entity.pdbx_description
1 polymer ?
#
loop_
_entity_poly.entity_id
_entity_poly.type
_entity_poly.pdbx_seq_one_letter_code
_entity_poly.pdbx_strand_id
1 'polypeptide(L)'
;MGTTSLALLGAGGLVLGFVVGYFLRRFVALRQASSVEERAKARLGESEAQARKAVSEAESKAAAILADVKREERERKSQITALENRLIHREESLDEREKTLQGEERQLKTQAEELKAREAEISETRGRVQSQLEKVGGLSREEAKETLVQEVKESYRQDLTALLQKIEKEQRDEIEKKALGVITTALQRYARAHVSEITTTAFHLADEELKGKIIGREGRNIRALERATGVEFVIDETPDSIIISSFDPYRREVARIALDKLIKDGRIQPAKIEEKVEEARQELNKRVAEIGEAAVQEVGVYDLPKELVQLLGRLHFRTSFGQNVLTHSIEMAHISGMIAAELGLRVEVAKKGALLHDIGKAIDHEVEGTHVELGRKLLIKYGVEEAVVHAMQSHHDDYPYAIPEAYVVTAADVLSAARPGARRGTLEAYIKRLGDLEKIAMEFQGVKNAYAIAAGRELRVFVVPEKIDDFRALELAREIANRVQSELKYPGEIKVNVIREMRAVEYAR
;
A
#
# COMPACT_ATOMS: atom_id res chain seq x y z
N MET A 1 165.49 52.11 78.69
CA MET A 1 164.24 52.34 79.44
C MET A 1 163.14 52.74 78.49
N GLY A 2 161.94 52.19 78.64
CA GLY A 2 160.69 52.82 78.22
C GLY A 2 160.40 52.88 76.72
N THR A 3 159.58 51.94 76.25
CA THR A 3 158.57 52.07 75.17
C THR A 3 157.92 50.71 74.92
N THR A 4 158.70 49.64 75.03
CA THR A 4 158.24 48.25 74.86
C THR A 4 157.16 47.84 75.87
N SER A 5 157.23 48.32 77.11
CA SER A 5 156.24 48.01 78.16
C SER A 5 154.87 48.70 77.97
N LEU A 6 154.82 49.90 77.36
CA LEU A 6 153.57 50.64 77.13
C LEU A 6 152.81 50.10 75.92
N ALA A 7 153.54 49.66 74.88
CA ALA A 7 152.95 49.04 73.70
C ALA A 7 152.27 47.69 74.04
N LEU A 8 152.83 46.93 74.99
CA LEU A 8 152.25 45.66 75.47
C LEU A 8 150.93 45.87 76.24
N LEU A 9 150.82 46.92 77.06
CA LEU A 9 149.57 47.25 77.77
C LEU A 9 148.48 47.81 76.83
N GLY A 10 148.86 48.64 75.85
CA GLY A 10 147.93 49.13 74.82
C GLY A 10 147.40 48.03 73.91
N ALA A 11 148.26 47.08 73.53
CA ALA A 11 147.84 45.89 72.79
C ALA A 11 146.89 45.00 73.61
N GLY A 12 147.14 44.84 74.92
CA GLY A 12 146.27 44.08 75.81
C GLY A 12 144.84 44.63 75.92
N GLY A 13 144.69 45.95 76.01
CA GLY A 13 143.38 46.61 76.11
C GLY A 13 142.54 46.50 74.84
N LEU A 14 143.15 46.64 73.66
CA LEU A 14 142.47 46.48 72.37
C LEU A 14 142.00 45.03 72.16
N VAL A 15 142.81 44.06 72.57
CA VAL A 15 142.43 42.64 72.50
C VAL A 15 141.23 42.37 73.41
N LEU A 16 141.24 42.89 74.64
CA LEU A 16 140.13 42.66 75.59
C LEU A 16 138.82 43.31 75.10
N GLY A 17 138.88 44.55 74.58
CA GLY A 17 137.71 45.24 74.04
C GLY A 17 137.14 44.55 72.80
N PHE A 18 138.01 44.04 71.91
CA PHE A 18 137.58 43.28 70.75
C PHE A 18 136.93 41.95 71.14
N VAL A 19 137.46 41.27 72.16
CA VAL A 19 136.89 40.02 72.68
C VAL A 19 135.50 40.27 73.28
N VAL A 20 135.34 41.27 74.15
CA VAL A 20 134.05 41.57 74.78
C VAL A 20 133.01 42.02 73.74
N GLY A 21 133.40 42.91 72.80
CA GLY A 21 132.52 43.35 71.71
C GLY A 21 132.11 42.21 70.78
N TYR A 22 133.01 41.26 70.50
CA TYR A 22 132.72 40.05 69.75
C TYR A 22 131.68 39.17 70.47
N PHE A 23 131.82 38.97 71.79
CA PHE A 23 130.87 38.18 72.56
C PHE A 23 129.48 38.82 72.68
N LEU A 24 129.39 40.15 72.86
CA LEU A 24 128.10 40.85 72.94
C LEU A 24 127.34 40.85 71.60
N ARG A 25 128.05 41.10 70.50
CA ARG A 25 127.49 41.00 69.15
C ARG A 25 126.99 39.58 68.86
N ARG A 26 127.74 38.57 69.32
CA ARG A 26 127.35 37.15 69.20
C ARG A 26 126.07 36.84 69.96
N PHE A 27 125.88 37.39 71.17
CA PHE A 27 124.69 37.17 71.98
C PHE A 27 123.41 37.78 71.36
N VAL A 28 123.48 39.02 70.86
CA VAL A 28 122.33 39.67 70.21
C VAL A 28 121.99 38.98 68.88
N ALA A 29 123.01 38.60 68.09
CA ALA A 29 122.82 37.83 66.87
C ALA A 29 122.15 36.47 67.13
N LEU A 30 122.48 35.79 68.23
CA LEU A 30 121.86 34.53 68.63
C LEU A 30 120.35 34.68 68.97
N ARG A 31 119.95 35.75 69.67
CA ARG A 31 118.54 36.00 70.01
C ARG A 31 117.69 36.40 68.80
N GLN A 32 118.20 37.27 67.93
CA GLN A 32 117.51 37.62 66.69
C GLN A 32 117.40 36.40 65.77
N ALA A 33 118.47 35.61 65.64
CA ALA A 33 118.45 34.36 64.90
C ALA A 33 117.37 33.39 65.43
N SER A 34 117.27 33.22 66.75
CA SER A 34 116.25 32.34 67.36
C SER A 34 114.81 32.80 67.08
N SER A 35 114.51 34.11 67.11
CA SER A 35 113.15 34.61 66.81
C SER A 35 112.77 34.52 65.32
N VAL A 36 113.76 34.68 64.43
CA VAL A 36 113.57 34.50 62.99
C VAL A 36 113.39 33.03 62.66
N GLU A 37 114.13 32.16 63.35
CA GLU A 37 114.02 30.70 63.21
C GLU A 37 112.67 30.16 63.69
N GLU A 38 112.13 30.65 64.81
CA GLU A 38 110.78 30.26 65.26
C GLU A 38 109.68 30.73 64.30
N ARG A 39 109.75 31.98 63.81
CA ARG A 39 108.76 32.47 62.83
C ARG A 39 108.87 31.74 61.50
N ALA A 40 110.09 31.40 61.06
CA ALA A 40 110.31 30.58 59.88
C ALA A 40 109.74 29.17 60.07
N LYS A 41 109.95 28.54 61.23
CA LYS A 41 109.37 27.22 61.57
C LYS A 41 107.84 27.25 61.63
N ALA A 42 107.25 28.28 62.23
CA ALA A 42 105.79 28.43 62.29
C ALA A 42 105.18 28.61 60.89
N ARG A 43 105.77 29.47 60.04
CA ARG A 43 105.31 29.68 58.66
C ARG A 43 105.53 28.45 57.77
N LEU A 44 106.62 27.71 57.97
CA LEU A 44 106.87 26.42 57.31
C LEU A 44 105.83 25.39 57.74
N GLY A 45 105.55 25.27 59.04
CA GLY A 45 104.52 24.35 59.55
C GLY A 45 103.12 24.69 59.04
N GLU A 46 102.77 25.98 58.96
CA GLU A 46 101.49 26.44 58.42
C GLU A 46 101.39 26.21 56.90
N SER A 47 102.47 26.46 56.15
CA SER A 47 102.56 26.15 54.72
C SER A 47 102.52 24.64 54.44
N GLU A 48 103.15 23.82 55.27
CA GLU A 48 103.09 22.36 55.19
C GLU A 48 101.67 21.85 55.51
N ALA A 49 101.01 22.42 56.51
CA ALA A 49 99.62 22.08 56.85
C ALA A 49 98.66 22.46 55.72
N GLN A 50 98.81 23.65 55.12
CA GLN A 50 98.03 24.07 53.96
C GLN A 50 98.31 23.21 52.73
N ALA A 51 99.57 22.87 52.46
CA ALA A 51 99.94 21.98 51.37
C ALA A 51 99.35 20.57 51.57
N ARG A 52 99.44 20.01 52.78
CA ARG A 52 98.82 18.72 53.11
C ARG A 52 97.30 18.76 52.97
N LYS A 53 96.65 19.85 53.40
CA LYS A 53 95.19 20.01 53.24
C LYS A 53 94.80 20.13 51.77
N ALA A 54 95.52 20.92 50.98
CA ALA A 54 95.27 21.05 49.54
C ALA A 54 95.49 19.74 48.79
N VAL A 55 96.53 18.97 49.13
CA VAL A 55 96.77 17.63 48.57
C VAL A 55 95.66 16.66 48.99
N SER A 56 95.26 16.64 50.26
CA SER A 56 94.18 15.79 50.76
C SER A 56 92.83 16.12 50.11
N GLU A 57 92.51 17.40 49.94
CA GLU A 57 91.30 17.84 49.22
C GLU A 57 91.36 17.49 47.73
N ALA A 58 92.53 17.63 47.10
CA ALA A 58 92.73 17.22 45.71
C ALA A 58 92.62 15.71 45.53
N GLU A 59 93.19 14.91 46.43
CA GLU A 59 93.06 13.45 46.46
C GLU A 59 91.62 13.01 46.70
N SER A 60 90.90 13.67 47.62
CA SER A 60 89.49 13.38 47.87
C SER A 60 88.61 13.72 46.66
N LYS A 61 88.82 14.88 46.02
CA LYS A 61 88.11 15.26 44.79
C LYS A 61 88.46 14.32 43.63
N ALA A 62 89.73 13.96 43.47
CA ALA A 62 90.16 13.01 42.45
C ALA A 62 89.53 11.63 42.68
N ALA A 63 89.47 11.15 43.92
CA ALA A 63 88.81 9.90 44.26
C ALA A 63 87.30 9.94 44.01
N ALA A 64 86.63 11.05 44.34
CA ALA A 64 85.21 11.25 44.07
C ALA A 64 84.90 11.27 42.56
N ILE A 65 85.67 12.04 41.77
CA ILE A 65 85.55 12.08 40.30
C ILE A 65 85.79 10.68 39.71
N LEU A 66 86.82 9.96 40.19
CA LEU A 66 87.13 8.63 39.69
C LEU A 66 86.05 7.60 40.06
N ALA A 67 85.40 7.75 41.21
CA ALA A 67 84.27 6.93 41.61
C ALA A 67 83.03 7.21 40.74
N ASP A 68 82.74 8.48 40.46
CA ASP A 68 81.63 8.88 39.58
C ASP A 68 81.84 8.40 38.14
N VAL A 69 83.03 8.59 37.59
CA VAL A 69 83.38 8.08 36.24
C VAL A 69 83.26 6.55 36.19
N LYS A 70 83.72 5.83 37.22
CA LYS A 70 83.57 4.36 37.26
C LYS A 70 82.11 3.92 37.36
N ARG A 71 81.27 4.69 38.04
CA ARG A 71 79.83 4.43 38.13
C ARG A 71 79.16 4.66 36.77
N GLU A 72 79.43 5.81 36.15
CA GLU A 72 78.89 6.15 34.83
C GLU A 72 79.34 5.14 33.76
N GLU A 73 80.61 4.73 33.77
CA GLU A 73 81.14 3.68 32.89
C GLU A 73 80.42 2.34 33.10
N ARG A 74 80.13 1.95 34.36
CA ARG A 74 79.37 0.73 34.65
C ARG A 74 77.94 0.81 34.16
N GLU A 75 77.27 1.94 34.37
CA GLU A 75 75.91 2.18 33.90
C GLU A 75 75.84 2.17 32.37
N ARG A 76 76.77 2.87 31.71
CA ARG A 76 76.89 2.91 30.25
C ARG A 76 77.18 1.54 29.67
N LYS A 77 78.10 0.78 30.29
CA LYS A 77 78.40 -0.59 29.89
C LYS A 77 77.17 -1.50 30.04
N SER A 78 76.42 -1.38 31.14
CA SER A 78 75.17 -2.13 31.33
C SER A 78 74.11 -1.78 30.29
N GLN A 79 73.97 -0.50 29.93
CA GLN A 79 73.04 -0.05 28.89
C GLN A 79 73.44 -0.57 27.50
N ILE A 80 74.74 -0.55 27.18
CA ILE A 80 75.28 -1.09 25.94
C ILE A 80 75.00 -2.59 25.85
N THR A 81 75.32 -3.36 26.90
CA THR A 81 75.05 -4.81 26.90
C THR A 81 73.55 -5.12 26.79
N ALA A 82 72.68 -4.31 27.40
CA ALA A 82 71.23 -4.47 27.25
C ALA A 82 70.76 -4.19 25.81
N LEU A 83 71.34 -3.18 25.15
CA LEU A 83 71.07 -2.86 23.74
C LEU A 83 71.60 -3.94 22.80
N GLU A 84 72.82 -4.44 23.04
CA GLU A 84 73.42 -5.54 22.28
C GLU A 84 72.55 -6.80 22.35
N ASN A 85 72.13 -7.22 23.54
CA ASN A 85 71.25 -8.38 23.70
C ASN A 85 69.90 -8.19 22.99
N ARG A 86 69.34 -6.97 23.02
CA ARG A 86 68.10 -6.66 22.30
C ARG A 86 68.28 -6.71 20.78
N LEU A 87 69.43 -6.27 20.27
CA LEU A 87 69.76 -6.33 18.86
C LEU A 87 69.97 -7.77 18.40
N ILE A 88 70.70 -8.58 19.17
CA ILE A 88 70.92 -10.01 18.89
C ILE A 88 69.58 -10.74 18.80
N HIS A 89 68.68 -10.57 19.78
CA HIS A 89 67.35 -11.20 19.72
C HIS A 89 66.50 -10.74 18.53
N ARG A 90 66.68 -9.49 18.10
CA ARG A 90 65.98 -8.98 16.92
C ARG A 90 66.56 -9.56 15.64
N GLU A 91 67.88 -9.73 15.57
CA GLU A 91 68.58 -10.38 14.46
C GLU A 91 68.17 -11.85 14.34
N GLU A 92 68.17 -12.60 15.45
CA GLU A 92 67.70 -13.99 15.49
C GLU A 92 66.24 -14.13 14.99
N SER A 93 65.36 -13.23 15.43
CA SER A 93 63.95 -13.23 14.98
C SER A 93 63.80 -12.86 13.51
N LEU A 94 64.65 -11.98 12.98
CA LEU A 94 64.65 -11.64 11.55
C LEU A 94 65.17 -12.80 10.72
N ASP A 95 66.23 -13.48 11.15
CA ASP A 95 66.79 -14.65 10.48
C ASP A 95 65.78 -15.82 10.40
N GLU A 96 65.03 -16.07 11.48
CA GLU A 96 63.98 -17.09 11.49
C GLU A 96 62.84 -16.74 10.53
N ARG A 97 62.47 -15.46 10.48
CA ARG A 97 61.43 -14.97 9.56
C ARG A 97 61.90 -15.02 8.11
N GLU A 98 63.16 -14.69 7.85
CA GLU A 98 63.76 -14.80 6.51
C GLU A 98 63.77 -16.25 6.04
N LYS A 99 64.20 -17.20 6.88
CA LYS A 99 64.17 -18.64 6.55
C LYS A 99 62.76 -19.12 6.23
N THR A 100 61.77 -18.66 7.00
CA THR A 100 60.35 -18.99 6.79
C THR A 100 59.87 -18.46 5.44
N LEU A 101 60.13 -17.18 5.14
CA LEU A 101 59.76 -16.54 3.88
C LEU A 101 60.44 -17.20 2.67
N GLN A 102 61.72 -17.55 2.78
CA GLN A 102 62.43 -18.29 1.73
C GLN A 102 61.83 -19.69 1.52
N GLY A 103 61.36 -20.34 2.58
CA GLY A 103 60.64 -21.61 2.50
C GLY A 103 59.31 -21.49 1.75
N GLU A 104 58.51 -20.49 2.10
CA GLU A 104 57.24 -20.17 1.43
C GLU A 104 57.45 -19.78 -0.04
N GLU A 105 58.46 -18.97 -0.35
CA GLU A 105 58.79 -18.57 -1.72
C GLU A 105 59.14 -19.79 -2.59
N ARG A 106 59.93 -20.73 -2.05
CA ARG A 106 60.25 -21.99 -2.74
C ARG A 106 59.00 -22.83 -2.96
N GLN A 107 58.12 -22.95 -1.96
CA GLN A 107 56.86 -23.69 -2.11
C GLN A 107 55.96 -23.06 -3.18
N LEU A 108 55.79 -21.74 -3.15
CA LEU A 108 54.98 -21.01 -4.14
C LEU A 108 55.56 -21.15 -5.55
N LYS A 109 56.88 -21.14 -5.69
CA LYS A 109 57.54 -21.34 -6.98
C LYS A 109 57.29 -22.76 -7.52
N THR A 110 57.42 -23.78 -6.69
CA THR A 110 57.10 -25.16 -7.07
C THR A 110 55.63 -25.30 -7.47
N GLN A 111 54.71 -24.74 -6.67
CA GLN A 111 53.28 -24.74 -6.99
C GLN A 111 52.97 -24.02 -8.31
N ALA A 112 53.63 -22.90 -8.59
CA ALA A 112 53.46 -22.17 -9.85
C ALA A 112 53.99 -22.97 -11.06
N GLU A 113 55.09 -23.69 -10.90
CA GLU A 113 55.63 -24.58 -11.94
C GLU A 113 54.72 -25.80 -12.17
N GLU A 114 54.18 -26.41 -11.10
CA GLU A 114 53.18 -27.47 -11.17
C GLU A 114 51.88 -27.00 -11.83
N LEU A 115 51.42 -25.79 -11.51
CA LEU A 115 50.21 -25.20 -12.08
C LEU A 115 50.39 -24.96 -13.59
N LYS A 116 51.54 -24.41 -14.01
CA LYS A 116 51.88 -24.24 -15.43
C LYS A 116 51.94 -25.57 -16.17
N ALA A 117 52.49 -26.61 -15.56
CA ALA A 117 52.54 -27.95 -16.15
C ALA A 117 51.11 -28.52 -16.33
N ARG A 118 50.24 -28.37 -15.32
CA ARG A 118 48.83 -28.77 -15.40
C ARG A 118 48.05 -27.97 -16.44
N GLU A 119 48.29 -26.66 -16.54
CA GLU A 119 47.65 -25.82 -17.57
C GLU A 119 48.03 -26.28 -18.99
N ALA A 120 49.31 -26.61 -19.21
CA ALA A 120 49.78 -27.16 -20.47
C ALA A 120 49.12 -28.51 -20.79
N GLU A 121 49.07 -29.42 -19.82
CA GLU A 121 48.43 -30.75 -19.95
C GLU A 121 46.93 -30.65 -20.22
N ILE A 122 46.23 -29.73 -19.53
CA ILE A 122 44.81 -29.46 -19.76
C ILE A 122 44.58 -28.88 -21.16
N SER A 123 45.44 -27.97 -21.62
CA SER A 123 45.34 -27.39 -22.96
C SER A 123 45.56 -28.45 -24.06
N GLU A 124 46.55 -29.31 -23.89
CA GLU A 124 46.82 -30.42 -24.81
C GLU A 124 45.67 -31.43 -24.83
N THR A 125 45.18 -31.81 -23.65
CA THR A 125 44.04 -32.73 -23.50
C THR A 125 42.78 -32.13 -24.11
N ARG A 126 42.52 -30.84 -23.90
CA ARG A 126 41.39 -30.14 -24.51
C ARG A 126 41.50 -30.11 -26.02
N GLY A 127 42.69 -29.84 -26.58
CA GLY A 127 42.93 -29.89 -28.02
C GLY A 127 42.71 -31.30 -28.60
N ARG A 128 43.15 -32.34 -27.89
CA ARG A 128 42.95 -33.74 -28.28
C ARG A 128 41.49 -34.17 -28.21
N VAL A 129 40.78 -33.81 -27.14
CA VAL A 129 39.34 -34.05 -26.98
C VAL A 129 38.56 -33.30 -28.04
N GLN A 130 38.92 -32.05 -28.33
CA GLN A 130 38.27 -31.26 -29.38
C GLN A 130 38.51 -31.87 -30.77
N SER A 131 39.74 -32.28 -31.11
CA SER A 131 40.02 -32.96 -32.38
C SER A 131 39.35 -34.33 -32.50
N GLN A 132 39.23 -35.07 -31.40
CA GLN A 132 38.50 -36.34 -31.38
C GLN A 132 36.99 -36.12 -31.48
N LEU A 133 36.42 -35.09 -30.85
CA LEU A 133 35.02 -34.73 -30.99
C LEU A 133 34.70 -34.20 -32.39
N GLU A 134 35.61 -33.43 -33.01
CA GLU A 134 35.49 -33.00 -34.42
C GLU A 134 35.55 -34.18 -35.39
N LYS A 135 36.39 -35.20 -35.10
CA LYS A 135 36.51 -36.42 -35.93
C LYS A 135 35.39 -37.44 -35.72
N VAL A 136 34.87 -37.57 -34.50
CA VAL A 136 33.85 -38.55 -34.13
C VAL A 136 32.44 -37.99 -34.32
N GLY A 137 32.27 -36.67 -34.22
CA GLY A 137 30.94 -36.04 -34.18
C GLY A 137 30.43 -35.49 -35.51
N GLY A 138 31.29 -35.02 -36.43
CA GLY A 138 30.82 -34.38 -37.67
C GLY A 138 29.88 -33.17 -37.47
N LEU A 139 29.73 -32.68 -36.23
CA LEU A 139 28.81 -31.62 -35.83
C LEU A 139 29.61 -30.37 -35.45
N SER A 140 29.07 -29.22 -35.83
CA SER A 140 29.58 -27.90 -35.47
C SER A 140 29.36 -27.58 -33.98
N ARG A 141 30.07 -26.56 -33.47
CA ARG A 141 30.00 -26.13 -32.06
C ARG A 141 28.58 -25.70 -31.63
N GLU A 142 27.78 -25.17 -32.55
CA GLU A 142 26.40 -24.77 -32.28
C GLU A 142 25.50 -26.00 -32.15
N GLU A 143 25.66 -26.98 -33.03
CA GLU A 143 24.91 -28.24 -32.99
C GLU A 143 25.25 -29.05 -31.72
N ALA A 144 26.52 -29.07 -31.29
CA ALA A 144 26.90 -29.73 -30.04
C ALA A 144 26.27 -29.07 -28.80
N LYS A 145 26.14 -27.74 -28.78
CA LYS A 145 25.47 -27.00 -27.70
C LYS A 145 23.97 -27.29 -27.70
N GLU A 146 23.35 -27.36 -28.87
CA GLU A 146 21.92 -27.64 -29.00
C GLU A 146 21.58 -29.07 -28.57
N THR A 147 22.40 -30.05 -28.97
CA THR A 147 22.29 -31.45 -28.51
C THR A 147 22.48 -31.57 -27.00
N LEU A 148 23.47 -30.88 -26.42
CA LEU A 148 23.68 -30.88 -24.95
C LEU A 148 22.49 -30.26 -24.22
N VAL A 149 21.94 -29.15 -24.73
CA VAL A 149 20.74 -28.52 -24.15
C VAL A 149 19.53 -29.46 -24.26
N GLN A 150 19.40 -30.23 -25.35
CA GLN A 150 18.35 -31.23 -25.50
C GLN A 150 18.52 -32.41 -24.52
N GLU A 151 19.73 -32.98 -24.39
CA GLU A 151 19.99 -34.05 -23.43
C GLU A 151 19.71 -33.60 -21.99
N VAL A 152 20.12 -32.38 -21.61
CA VAL A 152 19.83 -31.82 -20.29
C VAL A 152 18.33 -31.59 -20.10
N LYS A 153 17.61 -31.11 -21.12
CA LYS A 153 16.15 -30.96 -21.08
C LYS A 153 15.44 -32.30 -20.94
N GLU A 154 15.93 -33.36 -21.57
CA GLU A 154 15.37 -34.70 -21.46
C GLU A 154 15.70 -35.36 -20.11
N SER A 155 16.95 -35.28 -19.64
CA SER A 155 17.37 -35.91 -18.39
C SER A 155 16.80 -35.22 -17.15
N TYR A 156 16.60 -33.90 -17.20
CA TYR A 156 16.01 -33.12 -16.10
C TYR A 156 14.58 -32.68 -16.40
N ARG A 157 13.89 -33.32 -17.35
CA ARG A 157 12.54 -32.92 -17.76
C ARG A 157 11.56 -32.85 -16.58
N GLN A 158 11.62 -33.84 -15.70
CA GLN A 158 10.77 -33.91 -14.51
C GLN A 158 11.13 -32.82 -13.49
N ASP A 159 12.42 -32.60 -13.23
CA ASP A 159 12.89 -31.59 -12.29
C ASP A 159 12.61 -30.16 -12.77
N LEU A 160 12.80 -29.89 -14.06
CA LEU A 160 12.46 -28.63 -14.71
C LEU A 160 10.95 -28.39 -14.67
N THR A 161 10.13 -29.43 -14.89
CA THR A 161 8.67 -29.31 -14.80
C THR A 161 8.24 -29.01 -13.36
N ALA A 162 8.81 -29.69 -12.37
CA ALA A 162 8.52 -29.45 -10.96
C ALA A 162 8.99 -28.05 -10.51
N LEU A 163 10.15 -27.60 -10.97
CA LEU A 163 10.65 -26.25 -10.73
C LEU A 163 9.74 -25.19 -11.37
N LEU A 164 9.30 -25.38 -12.61
CA LEU A 164 8.37 -24.48 -13.29
C LEU A 164 7.04 -24.41 -12.55
N GLN A 165 6.46 -25.54 -12.14
CA GLN A 165 5.23 -25.57 -11.35
C GLN A 165 5.40 -24.88 -9.99
N LYS A 166 6.56 -25.04 -9.35
CA LYS A 166 6.87 -24.36 -8.09
C LYS A 166 6.97 -22.85 -8.28
N ILE A 167 7.69 -22.39 -9.30
CA ILE A 167 7.82 -20.96 -9.64
C ILE A 167 6.44 -20.37 -9.98
N GLU A 168 5.65 -21.06 -10.80
CA GLU A 168 4.29 -20.63 -11.17
C GLU A 168 3.39 -20.52 -9.94
N LYS A 169 3.47 -21.49 -9.01
CA LYS A 169 2.74 -21.44 -7.75
C LYS A 169 3.18 -20.29 -6.86
N GLU A 170 4.49 -20.11 -6.66
CA GLU A 170 5.04 -19.01 -5.84
C GLU A 170 4.64 -17.64 -6.40
N GLN A 171 4.69 -17.47 -7.72
CA GLN A 171 4.22 -16.26 -8.39
C GLN A 171 2.71 -16.05 -8.21
N ARG A 172 1.91 -17.12 -8.36
CA ARG A 172 0.47 -17.06 -8.13
C ARG A 172 0.14 -16.65 -6.69
N ASP A 173 0.81 -17.24 -5.71
CA ASP A 173 0.65 -16.91 -4.29
C ASP A 173 1.05 -15.45 -4.00
N GLU A 174 2.10 -14.93 -4.65
CA GLU A 174 2.51 -13.53 -4.52
C GLU A 174 1.49 -12.56 -5.14
N ILE A 175 0.98 -12.89 -6.34
CA ILE A 175 -0.07 -12.12 -7.02
C ILE A 175 -1.35 -12.09 -6.18
N GLU A 176 -1.75 -13.23 -5.62
CA GLU A 176 -2.94 -13.32 -4.77
C GLU A 176 -2.82 -12.42 -3.53
N LYS A 177 -1.65 -12.42 -2.87
CA LYS A 177 -1.39 -11.51 -1.74
C LYS A 177 -1.47 -10.04 -2.14
N LYS A 178 -0.90 -9.66 -3.29
CA LYS A 178 -0.97 -8.28 -3.79
C LYS A 178 -2.40 -7.88 -4.12
N ALA A 179 -3.14 -8.74 -4.83
CA ALA A 179 -4.54 -8.51 -5.18
C ALA A 179 -5.42 -8.33 -3.93
N LEU A 180 -5.23 -9.17 -2.90
CA LEU A 180 -5.93 -9.03 -1.63
C LEU A 180 -5.62 -7.69 -0.95
N GLY A 181 -4.37 -7.22 -1.02
CA GLY A 181 -3.96 -5.91 -0.52
C GLY A 181 -4.68 -4.74 -1.22
N VAL A 182 -4.78 -4.78 -2.55
CA VAL A 182 -5.51 -3.77 -3.36
C VAL A 182 -6.98 -3.72 -2.96
N ILE A 183 -7.64 -4.88 -2.93
CA ILE A 183 -9.07 -4.99 -2.60
C ILE A 183 -9.34 -4.52 -1.17
N THR A 184 -8.52 -4.97 -0.20
CA THR A 184 -8.70 -4.62 1.22
C THR A 184 -8.52 -3.11 1.44
N THR A 185 -7.55 -2.49 0.76
CA THR A 185 -7.30 -1.05 0.84
C THR A 185 -8.46 -0.25 0.26
N ALA A 186 -8.99 -0.67 -0.89
CA ALA A 186 -10.16 -0.04 -1.51
C ALA A 186 -11.41 -0.14 -0.61
N LEU A 187 -11.65 -1.31 -0.02
CA LEU A 187 -12.77 -1.53 0.91
C LEU A 187 -12.65 -0.71 2.20
N GLN A 188 -11.47 -0.68 2.83
CA GLN A 188 -11.24 0.07 4.07
C GLN A 188 -11.48 1.57 3.87
N ARG A 189 -11.09 2.12 2.71
CA ARG A 189 -11.27 3.55 2.41
C ARG A 189 -12.72 3.94 2.18
N TYR A 190 -13.56 3.04 1.68
CA TYR A 190 -14.95 3.36 1.35
C TYR A 190 -15.94 3.12 2.50
N ALA A 191 -15.61 2.33 3.53
CA ALA A 191 -16.54 1.82 4.55
C ALA A 191 -17.54 2.86 5.13
N ARG A 192 -18.68 3.05 4.45
CA ARG A 192 -19.87 3.76 4.91
C ARG A 192 -20.97 2.74 5.20
N ALA A 193 -21.71 2.97 6.28
CA ALA A 193 -22.91 2.21 6.59
C ALA A 193 -24.08 2.73 5.74
N HIS A 194 -24.66 1.88 4.90
CA HIS A 194 -25.89 2.19 4.17
C HIS A 194 -27.05 1.37 4.73
N VAL A 195 -28.17 2.04 5.00
CA VAL A 195 -29.41 1.43 5.46
C VAL A 195 -30.21 1.02 4.23
N SER A 196 -30.68 -0.23 4.20
CA SER A 196 -31.60 -0.73 3.18
C SER A 196 -32.97 -0.07 3.37
N GLU A 197 -33.45 0.66 2.37
CA GLU A 197 -34.79 1.24 2.38
C GLU A 197 -35.82 0.22 1.88
N ILE A 198 -36.97 0.20 2.56
CA ILE A 198 -38.06 -0.74 2.30
C ILE A 198 -38.80 -0.31 1.02
N THR A 199 -39.10 -1.28 0.16
CA THR A 199 -39.75 -1.09 -1.15
C THR A 199 -41.23 -0.70 -1.07
N THR A 200 -41.79 -0.40 0.10
CA THR A 200 -43.18 0.06 0.26
C THR A 200 -43.19 1.48 0.80
N THR A 201 -43.84 2.38 0.07
CA THR A 201 -44.04 3.75 0.52
C THR A 201 -45.39 3.82 1.22
N ALA A 202 -45.37 3.70 2.55
CA ALA A 202 -46.54 3.96 3.36
C ALA A 202 -46.73 5.48 3.49
N PHE A 203 -47.89 5.99 3.07
CA PHE A 203 -48.26 7.38 3.27
C PHE A 203 -49.15 7.49 4.50
N HIS A 204 -48.70 8.23 5.51
CA HIS A 204 -49.45 8.46 6.74
C HIS A 204 -50.38 9.66 6.58
N LEU A 205 -51.64 9.50 6.98
CA LEU A 205 -52.66 10.53 6.98
C LEU A 205 -52.84 11.11 8.39
N ALA A 206 -53.29 12.36 8.48
CA ALA A 206 -53.54 13.02 9.76
C ALA A 206 -54.89 12.62 10.39
N ASP A 207 -55.87 12.23 9.57
CA ASP A 207 -57.19 11.75 10.00
C ASP A 207 -57.87 10.85 8.95
N GLU A 208 -58.91 10.13 9.36
CA GLU A 208 -59.79 9.31 8.50
C GLU A 208 -60.64 10.15 7.52
N GLU A 209 -60.89 11.43 7.84
CA GLU A 209 -61.70 12.31 6.97
C GLU A 209 -60.97 12.59 5.65
N LEU A 210 -59.66 12.78 5.71
CA LEU A 210 -58.78 12.90 4.55
C LEU A 210 -58.75 11.61 3.73
N LYS A 211 -58.73 10.44 4.39
CA LYS A 211 -58.84 9.13 3.72
C LYS A 211 -60.13 9.07 2.88
N GLY A 212 -61.26 9.48 3.46
CA GLY A 212 -62.54 9.56 2.76
C GLY A 212 -62.56 10.53 1.56
N LYS A 213 -61.90 11.69 1.68
CA LYS A 213 -61.77 12.68 0.58
C LYS A 213 -60.86 12.17 -0.55
N ILE A 214 -59.80 11.43 -0.23
CA ILE A 214 -58.88 10.83 -1.20
C ILE A 214 -59.58 9.73 -2.01
N ILE A 215 -60.41 8.90 -1.35
CA ILE A 215 -61.24 7.89 -2.03
C ILE A 215 -62.28 8.57 -2.94
N GLY A 216 -63.01 9.54 -2.37
CA GLY A 216 -64.13 10.21 -3.03
C GLY A 216 -65.37 9.31 -3.16
N ARG A 217 -66.51 9.89 -3.54
CA ARG A 217 -67.75 9.13 -3.77
C ARG A 217 -67.52 8.08 -4.86
N GLU A 218 -67.82 6.82 -4.54
CA GLU A 218 -67.63 5.64 -5.43
C GLU A 218 -66.17 5.42 -5.90
N GLY A 219 -65.18 5.93 -5.17
CA GLY A 219 -63.78 5.80 -5.57
C GLY A 219 -63.39 6.71 -6.75
N ARG A 220 -64.19 7.74 -7.07
CA ARG A 220 -63.94 8.62 -8.23
C ARG A 220 -62.58 9.32 -8.16
N ASN A 221 -62.17 9.77 -6.98
CA ASN A 221 -60.94 10.54 -6.79
C ASN A 221 -59.73 9.62 -6.83
N ILE A 222 -59.78 8.47 -6.16
CA ILE A 222 -58.68 7.51 -6.17
C ILE A 222 -58.44 6.96 -7.58
N ARG A 223 -59.49 6.63 -8.33
CA ARG A 223 -59.35 6.22 -9.74
C ARG A 223 -58.77 7.31 -10.63
N ALA A 224 -59.04 8.60 -10.32
CA ALA A 224 -58.44 9.72 -11.05
C ALA A 224 -56.94 9.84 -10.73
N LEU A 225 -56.57 9.69 -9.44
CA LEU A 225 -55.17 9.63 -9.00
C LEU A 225 -54.42 8.47 -9.65
N GLU A 226 -54.98 7.26 -9.63
CA GLU A 226 -54.41 6.06 -10.25
C GLU A 226 -54.19 6.25 -11.75
N ARG A 227 -55.17 6.82 -12.46
CA ARG A 227 -55.03 7.11 -13.90
C ARG A 227 -53.97 8.17 -14.20
N ALA A 228 -53.92 9.25 -13.42
CA ALA A 228 -52.99 10.36 -13.65
C ALA A 228 -51.52 9.99 -13.32
N THR A 229 -51.33 9.17 -12.29
CA THR A 229 -50.00 8.78 -11.79
C THR A 229 -49.52 7.43 -12.33
N GLY A 230 -50.44 6.54 -12.74
CA GLY A 230 -50.10 5.18 -13.18
C GLY A 230 -49.64 4.27 -12.03
N VAL A 231 -50.15 4.50 -10.82
CA VAL A 231 -49.92 3.67 -9.62
C VAL A 231 -51.24 3.11 -9.10
N GLU A 232 -51.17 2.10 -8.25
CA GLU A 232 -52.31 1.56 -7.49
C GLU A 232 -52.23 2.05 -6.05
N PHE A 233 -53.34 2.55 -5.51
CA PHE A 233 -53.41 2.95 -4.11
C PHE A 233 -54.15 1.87 -3.32
N VAL A 234 -53.41 1.11 -2.53
CA VAL A 234 -53.99 0.06 -1.69
C VAL A 234 -54.45 0.68 -0.39
N ILE A 235 -55.77 0.63 -0.17
CA ILE A 235 -56.41 1.07 1.06
C ILE A 235 -56.66 -0.17 1.90
N ASP A 236 -55.94 -0.31 3.00
CA ASP A 236 -56.12 -1.41 3.95
C ASP A 236 -57.02 -0.99 5.13
N GLU A 237 -57.42 -1.99 5.94
CA GLU A 237 -58.13 -1.81 7.22
C GLU A 237 -57.27 -1.07 8.26
N THR A 238 -55.98 -0.88 7.98
CA THR A 238 -55.09 -0.09 8.84
C THR A 238 -55.56 1.38 8.89
N PRO A 239 -55.83 1.92 10.09
CA PRO A 239 -56.18 3.33 10.26
C PRO A 239 -55.05 4.24 9.76
N ASP A 240 -55.41 5.42 9.25
CA ASP A 240 -54.48 6.53 9.00
C ASP A 240 -53.32 6.26 8.01
N SER A 241 -53.44 5.28 7.11
CA SER A 241 -52.43 5.04 6.07
C SER A 241 -52.99 4.59 4.73
N ILE A 242 -52.29 4.97 3.66
CA ILE A 242 -52.51 4.50 2.28
C ILE A 242 -51.18 3.96 1.75
N ILE A 243 -51.21 2.78 1.14
CA ILE A 243 -50.01 2.17 0.55
C ILE A 243 -49.99 2.49 -0.94
N ILE A 244 -48.88 3.09 -1.40
CA ILE A 244 -48.68 3.39 -2.82
C ILE A 244 -47.92 2.23 -3.46
N SER A 245 -48.59 1.49 -4.34
CA SER A 245 -48.04 0.33 -5.05
C SER A 245 -47.79 0.67 -6.52
N SER A 246 -46.54 0.55 -6.96
CA SER A 246 -46.18 0.57 -8.38
C SER A 246 -44.77 0.03 -8.57
N PHE A 247 -44.55 -0.66 -9.70
CA PHE A 247 -43.25 -1.21 -10.09
C PHE A 247 -42.26 -0.11 -10.48
N ASP A 248 -42.76 1.04 -10.92
CA ASP A 248 -41.96 2.21 -11.25
C ASP A 248 -41.85 3.12 -10.00
N PRO A 249 -40.67 3.18 -9.36
CA PRO A 249 -40.47 4.02 -8.18
C PRO A 249 -40.61 5.51 -8.46
N TYR A 250 -40.33 5.94 -9.69
CA TYR A 250 -40.50 7.32 -10.09
C TYR A 250 -41.99 7.70 -10.05
N ARG A 251 -42.88 6.83 -10.54
CA ARG A 251 -44.34 7.05 -10.44
C ARG A 251 -44.83 7.05 -9.01
N ARG A 252 -44.28 6.19 -8.13
CA ARG A 252 -44.62 6.19 -6.70
C ARG A 252 -44.27 7.52 -6.04
N GLU A 253 -43.10 8.07 -6.35
CA GLU A 253 -42.68 9.35 -5.79
C GLU A 253 -43.54 10.51 -6.33
N VAL A 254 -43.88 10.51 -7.64
CA VAL A 254 -44.84 11.48 -8.20
C VAL A 254 -46.18 11.41 -7.47
N ALA A 255 -46.70 10.20 -7.26
CA ALA A 255 -47.96 9.99 -6.55
C ALA A 255 -47.90 10.49 -5.09
N ARG A 256 -46.78 10.25 -4.40
CA ARG A 256 -46.55 10.71 -3.03
C ARG A 256 -46.55 12.25 -2.94
N ILE A 257 -45.82 12.93 -3.82
CA ILE A 257 -45.75 14.40 -3.86
C ILE A 257 -47.10 15.00 -4.26
N ALA A 258 -47.77 14.41 -5.26
CA ALA A 258 -49.09 14.86 -5.69
C ALA A 258 -50.12 14.75 -4.55
N LEU A 259 -50.09 13.64 -3.79
CA LEU A 259 -50.97 13.44 -2.65
C LEU A 259 -50.72 14.46 -1.53
N ASP A 260 -49.45 14.73 -1.21
CA ASP A 260 -49.07 15.76 -0.21
C ASP A 260 -49.55 17.16 -0.63
N LYS A 261 -49.41 17.52 -1.91
CA LYS A 261 -49.93 18.79 -2.45
C LYS A 261 -51.46 18.87 -2.40
N LEU A 262 -52.15 17.79 -2.73
CA LEU A 262 -53.62 17.73 -2.71
C LEU A 262 -54.18 17.82 -1.29
N ILE A 263 -53.50 17.24 -0.30
CA ILE A 263 -53.87 17.36 1.12
C ILE A 263 -53.70 18.81 1.59
N LYS A 264 -52.58 19.45 1.24
CA LYS A 264 -52.32 20.87 1.56
C LYS A 264 -53.33 21.83 0.92
N ASP A 265 -53.77 21.52 -0.30
CA ASP A 265 -54.79 22.31 -1.04
C ASP A 265 -56.22 22.04 -0.52
N GLY A 266 -56.46 20.90 0.13
CA GLY A 266 -57.75 20.52 0.73
C GLY A 266 -58.87 20.19 -0.28
N ARG A 267 -58.64 20.36 -1.58
CA ARG A 267 -59.61 20.11 -2.66
C ARG A 267 -59.17 18.94 -3.53
N ILE A 268 -59.74 17.77 -3.26
CA ILE A 268 -59.45 16.55 -4.00
C ILE A 268 -60.56 16.31 -5.04
N GLN A 269 -60.34 16.77 -6.27
CA GLN A 269 -61.25 16.61 -7.41
C GLN A 269 -60.45 16.24 -8.67
N PRO A 270 -61.03 15.53 -9.66
CA PRO A 270 -60.29 15.04 -10.83
C PRO A 270 -59.45 16.10 -11.57
N ALA A 271 -60.02 17.28 -11.83
CA ALA A 271 -59.30 18.37 -12.50
C ALA A 271 -58.09 18.87 -11.69
N LYS A 272 -58.23 18.94 -10.36
CA LYS A 272 -57.16 19.38 -9.46
C LYS A 272 -56.09 18.31 -9.28
N ILE A 273 -56.50 17.04 -9.30
CA ILE A 273 -55.60 15.88 -9.28
C ILE A 273 -54.66 15.94 -10.48
N GLU A 274 -55.20 16.13 -11.69
CA GLU A 274 -54.38 16.23 -12.91
C GLU A 274 -53.38 17.39 -12.84
N GLU A 275 -53.83 18.57 -12.40
CA GLU A 275 -52.96 19.74 -12.19
C GLU A 275 -51.83 19.44 -11.20
N LYS A 276 -52.14 18.87 -10.02
CA LYS A 276 -51.15 18.60 -8.96
C LYS A 276 -50.21 17.46 -9.30
N VAL A 277 -50.65 16.49 -10.11
CA VAL A 277 -49.76 15.45 -10.64
C VAL A 277 -48.77 16.05 -11.62
N GLU A 278 -49.18 16.97 -12.49
CA GLU A 278 -48.27 17.64 -13.42
C GLU A 278 -47.26 18.54 -12.69
N GLU A 279 -47.71 19.31 -11.70
CA GLU A 279 -46.79 20.07 -10.82
C GLU A 279 -45.78 19.14 -10.12
N ALA A 280 -46.24 17.99 -9.60
CA ALA A 280 -45.37 17.01 -8.95
C ALA A 280 -44.34 16.41 -9.92
N ARG A 281 -44.72 16.15 -11.18
CA ARG A 281 -43.78 15.69 -12.22
C ARG A 281 -42.70 16.71 -12.51
N GLN A 282 -43.07 17.99 -12.67
CA GLN A 282 -42.11 19.07 -12.93
C GLN A 282 -41.13 19.27 -11.76
N GLU A 283 -41.65 19.26 -10.54
CA GLU A 283 -40.84 19.35 -9.32
C GLU A 283 -39.87 18.16 -9.20
N LEU A 284 -40.37 16.94 -9.41
CA LEU A 284 -39.54 15.74 -9.35
C LEU A 284 -38.46 15.72 -10.44
N ASN A 285 -38.78 16.16 -11.66
CA ASN A 285 -37.81 16.26 -12.75
C ASN A 285 -36.66 17.22 -12.41
N LYS A 286 -36.97 18.37 -11.78
CA LYS A 286 -35.94 19.30 -11.32
C LYS A 286 -35.07 18.65 -10.25
N ARG A 287 -35.68 18.01 -9.25
CA ARG A 287 -34.97 17.31 -8.17
C ARG A 287 -34.08 16.17 -8.70
N VAL A 288 -34.55 15.43 -9.70
CA VAL A 288 -33.79 14.36 -10.36
C VAL A 288 -32.55 14.92 -11.05
N ALA A 289 -32.67 16.05 -11.76
CA ALA A 289 -31.52 16.70 -12.37
C ALA A 289 -30.49 17.13 -11.32
N GLU A 290 -30.93 17.76 -10.23
CA GLU A 290 -30.05 18.19 -9.12
C GLU A 290 -29.33 16.99 -8.46
N ILE A 291 -30.03 15.87 -8.23
CA ILE A 291 -29.44 14.64 -7.68
C ILE A 291 -28.41 14.04 -8.63
N GLY A 292 -28.71 13.99 -9.94
CA GLY A 292 -27.78 13.49 -10.95
C GLY A 292 -26.51 14.34 -11.03
N GLU A 293 -26.66 15.67 -11.02
CA GLU A 293 -25.52 16.62 -10.99
C GLU A 293 -24.67 16.43 -9.74
N ALA A 294 -25.29 16.25 -8.57
CA ALA A 294 -24.58 15.99 -7.32
C ALA A 294 -23.79 14.66 -7.36
N ALA A 295 -24.39 13.60 -7.90
CA ALA A 295 -23.72 12.29 -8.03
C ALA A 295 -22.49 12.37 -8.94
N VAL A 296 -22.62 13.06 -10.07
CA VAL A 296 -21.53 13.26 -11.01
C VAL A 296 -20.41 14.11 -10.40
N GLN A 297 -20.77 15.14 -9.61
CA GLN A 297 -19.83 15.98 -8.90
C GLN A 297 -19.07 15.22 -7.80
N GLU A 298 -19.75 14.33 -7.06
CA GLU A 298 -19.15 13.52 -6.00
C GLU A 298 -18.10 12.54 -6.56
N VAL A 299 -18.40 11.90 -7.69
CA VAL A 299 -17.47 10.96 -8.35
C VAL A 299 -16.35 11.67 -9.12
N GLY A 300 -16.61 12.90 -9.59
CA GLY A 300 -15.70 13.75 -10.35
C GLY A 300 -15.74 13.54 -11.87
N VAL A 301 -16.92 13.25 -12.44
CA VAL A 301 -17.10 12.79 -13.84
C VAL A 301 -17.87 13.81 -14.70
N TYR A 302 -17.29 14.99 -14.94
CA TYR A 302 -18.04 16.15 -15.44
C TYR A 302 -18.47 16.14 -16.92
N ASP A 303 -17.99 15.20 -17.72
CA ASP A 303 -18.15 15.21 -19.19
C ASP A 303 -19.30 14.31 -19.69
N LEU A 304 -20.28 14.03 -18.84
CA LEU A 304 -21.47 13.27 -19.23
C LEU A 304 -22.55 14.17 -19.89
N PRO A 305 -23.20 13.70 -20.97
CA PRO A 305 -24.39 14.32 -21.54
C PRO A 305 -25.50 14.54 -20.52
N LYS A 306 -26.19 15.68 -20.59
CA LYS A 306 -27.24 16.08 -19.64
C LYS A 306 -28.34 15.03 -19.51
N GLU A 307 -28.68 14.36 -20.60
CA GLU A 307 -29.69 13.31 -20.65
C GLU A 307 -29.27 12.09 -19.82
N LEU A 308 -27.98 11.72 -19.82
CA LEU A 308 -27.46 10.65 -18.97
C LEU A 308 -27.41 11.05 -17.50
N VAL A 309 -27.08 12.33 -17.21
CA VAL A 309 -27.12 12.87 -15.85
C VAL A 309 -28.53 12.81 -15.27
N GLN A 310 -29.55 13.14 -16.08
CA GLN A 310 -30.95 13.01 -15.66
C GLN A 310 -31.33 11.54 -15.39
N LEU A 311 -30.90 10.59 -16.23
CA LEU A 311 -31.15 9.17 -16.01
C LEU A 311 -30.46 8.65 -14.75
N LEU A 312 -29.22 9.09 -14.47
CA LEU A 312 -28.52 8.80 -13.21
C LEU A 312 -29.34 9.27 -12.01
N GLY A 313 -29.88 10.49 -12.05
CA GLY A 313 -30.75 11.00 -11.00
C GLY A 313 -32.01 10.14 -10.77
N ARG A 314 -32.58 9.53 -11.82
CA ARG A 314 -33.73 8.62 -11.68
C ARG A 314 -33.39 7.36 -10.90
N LEU A 315 -32.14 6.87 -10.97
CA LEU A 315 -31.68 5.71 -10.20
C LEU A 315 -31.75 5.93 -8.69
N HIS A 316 -31.82 7.18 -8.21
CA HIS A 316 -32.02 7.49 -6.80
C HIS A 316 -33.35 6.95 -6.26
N PHE A 317 -34.37 6.83 -7.08
CA PHE A 317 -35.65 6.26 -6.65
C PHE A 317 -35.68 4.74 -6.86
N ARG A 318 -34.70 4.19 -7.58
CA ARG A 318 -34.64 2.76 -7.90
C ARG A 318 -33.92 2.01 -6.80
N THR A 319 -34.51 0.89 -6.40
CA THR A 319 -33.90 -0.07 -5.48
C THR A 319 -33.69 -1.39 -6.22
N SER A 320 -32.49 -1.95 -6.15
CA SER A 320 -32.15 -3.28 -6.66
C SER A 320 -31.57 -4.09 -5.50
N PHE A 321 -32.04 -5.33 -5.29
CA PHE A 321 -31.61 -6.20 -4.19
C PHE A 321 -31.78 -5.62 -2.76
N GLY A 322 -32.54 -4.54 -2.58
CA GLY A 322 -32.68 -3.84 -1.30
C GLY A 322 -31.68 -2.69 -1.10
N GLN A 323 -30.88 -2.36 -2.12
CA GLN A 323 -29.97 -1.22 -2.14
C GLN A 323 -30.45 -0.17 -3.14
N ASN A 324 -30.22 1.10 -2.80
CA ASN A 324 -30.44 2.21 -3.71
C ASN A 324 -29.44 2.13 -4.88
N VAL A 325 -29.93 2.13 -6.13
CA VAL A 325 -29.09 1.90 -7.32
C VAL A 325 -28.12 3.05 -7.57
N LEU A 326 -28.53 4.30 -7.36
CA LEU A 326 -27.63 5.45 -7.53
C LEU A 326 -26.50 5.41 -6.49
N THR A 327 -26.83 5.17 -5.22
CA THR A 327 -25.83 5.07 -4.15
C THR A 327 -24.84 3.94 -4.43
N HIS A 328 -25.33 2.79 -4.88
CA HIS A 328 -24.51 1.65 -5.30
C HIS A 328 -23.59 2.02 -6.48
N SER A 329 -24.11 2.75 -7.47
CA SER A 329 -23.32 3.18 -8.64
C SER A 329 -22.22 4.18 -8.26
N ILE A 330 -22.50 5.13 -7.35
CA ILE A 330 -21.51 6.07 -6.82
C ILE A 330 -20.43 5.31 -6.04
N GLU A 331 -20.82 4.39 -5.18
CA GLU A 331 -19.91 3.52 -4.44
C GLU A 331 -18.98 2.75 -5.37
N MET A 332 -19.55 2.08 -6.37
CA MET A 332 -18.78 1.33 -7.34
C MET A 332 -17.79 2.24 -8.07
N ALA A 333 -18.19 3.44 -8.46
CA ALA A 333 -17.30 4.38 -9.12
C ALA A 333 -16.08 4.74 -8.25
N HIS A 334 -16.26 4.94 -6.94
CA HIS A 334 -15.15 5.17 -6.03
C HIS A 334 -14.25 3.94 -5.88
N ILE A 335 -14.82 2.75 -5.69
CA ILE A 335 -14.08 1.49 -5.55
C ILE A 335 -13.29 1.18 -6.82
N SER A 336 -13.94 1.22 -7.98
CA SER A 336 -13.31 1.00 -9.28
C SER A 336 -12.22 2.03 -9.56
N GLY A 337 -12.43 3.30 -9.19
CA GLY A 337 -11.40 4.34 -9.32
C GLY A 337 -10.15 4.05 -8.49
N MET A 338 -10.31 3.58 -7.24
CA MET A 338 -9.20 3.19 -6.38
C MET A 338 -8.45 1.97 -6.90
N ILE A 339 -9.18 0.92 -7.30
CA ILE A 339 -8.58 -0.31 -7.86
C ILE A 339 -7.84 0.01 -9.16
N ALA A 340 -8.45 0.79 -10.06
CA ALA A 340 -7.82 1.18 -11.32
C ALA A 340 -6.53 1.98 -11.11
N ALA A 341 -6.51 2.88 -10.13
CA ALA A 341 -5.31 3.66 -9.80
C ALA A 341 -4.18 2.77 -9.29
N GLU A 342 -4.48 1.82 -8.41
CA GLU A 342 -3.49 0.90 -7.84
C GLU A 342 -2.93 -0.08 -8.88
N LEU A 343 -3.75 -0.46 -9.88
CA LEU A 343 -3.37 -1.34 -10.99
C LEU A 343 -2.75 -0.60 -12.19
N GLY A 344 -2.68 0.74 -12.18
CA GLY A 344 -2.16 1.54 -13.30
C GLY A 344 -3.06 1.56 -14.54
N LEU A 345 -4.37 1.36 -14.39
CA LEU A 345 -5.37 1.38 -15.46
C LEU A 345 -5.98 2.79 -15.64
N ARG A 346 -6.83 2.98 -16.67
CA ARG A 346 -7.49 4.28 -16.90
C ARG A 346 -8.61 4.51 -15.88
N VAL A 347 -8.28 5.27 -14.84
CA VAL A 347 -9.19 5.60 -13.71
C VAL A 347 -10.51 6.20 -14.18
N GLU A 348 -10.47 7.14 -15.13
CA GLU A 348 -11.69 7.79 -15.66
C GLU A 348 -12.65 6.82 -16.35
N VAL A 349 -12.12 5.85 -17.12
CA VAL A 349 -12.92 4.84 -17.79
C VAL A 349 -13.55 3.88 -16.78
N ALA A 350 -12.78 3.43 -15.79
CA ALA A 350 -13.27 2.56 -14.73
C ALA A 350 -14.37 3.25 -13.90
N LYS A 351 -14.19 4.53 -13.52
CA LYS A 351 -15.21 5.33 -12.81
C LYS A 351 -16.50 5.48 -13.61
N LYS A 352 -16.40 5.89 -14.87
CA LYS A 352 -17.56 6.06 -15.76
C LYS A 352 -18.27 4.74 -16.02
N GLY A 353 -17.51 3.69 -16.29
CA GLY A 353 -18.03 2.35 -16.51
C GLY A 353 -18.80 1.85 -15.30
N ALA A 354 -18.26 2.04 -14.09
CA ALA A 354 -18.91 1.69 -12.84
C ALA A 354 -20.13 2.56 -12.49
N LEU A 355 -20.07 3.87 -12.74
CA LEU A 355 -21.20 4.78 -12.49
C LEU A 355 -22.38 4.49 -13.43
N LEU A 356 -22.10 4.05 -14.66
CA LEU A 356 -23.10 3.88 -15.73
C LEU A 356 -23.50 2.44 -16.00
N HIS A 357 -22.73 1.44 -15.57
CA HIS A 357 -23.31 0.43 -14.71
C HIS A 357 -24.70 -0.11 -15.07
N ASP A 358 -25.60 0.31 -14.19
CA ASP A 358 -27.01 -0.01 -14.12
C ASP A 358 -27.90 1.07 -14.75
N ILE A 359 -27.36 1.96 -15.60
CA ILE A 359 -28.12 3.10 -16.16
C ILE A 359 -29.38 2.66 -16.93
N GLY A 360 -29.40 1.44 -17.47
CA GLY A 360 -30.58 0.86 -18.10
C GLY A 360 -31.76 0.65 -17.15
N LYS A 361 -31.53 0.47 -15.83
CA LYS A 361 -32.59 0.35 -14.81
C LYS A 361 -33.41 1.64 -14.61
N ALA A 362 -33.00 2.74 -15.25
CA ALA A 362 -33.78 3.98 -15.28
C ALA A 362 -34.91 3.96 -16.31
N ILE A 363 -34.92 3.02 -17.26
CA ILE A 363 -35.88 2.96 -18.38
C ILE A 363 -36.40 1.55 -18.72
N ASP A 364 -36.00 0.52 -17.97
CA ASP A 364 -36.35 -0.90 -18.15
C ASP A 364 -37.87 -1.20 -18.05
N HIS A 365 -38.68 -0.30 -17.47
CA HIS A 365 -40.14 -0.43 -17.42
C HIS A 365 -40.84 0.25 -18.60
N GLU A 366 -40.13 1.10 -19.34
CA GLU A 366 -40.66 1.85 -20.49
C GLU A 366 -40.28 1.18 -21.82
N VAL A 367 -39.16 0.45 -21.85
CA VAL A 367 -38.58 -0.14 -23.07
C VAL A 367 -38.19 -1.59 -22.83
N GLU A 368 -38.55 -2.47 -23.77
CA GLU A 368 -38.19 -3.88 -23.73
C GLU A 368 -36.68 -4.10 -23.95
N GLY A 369 -36.06 -4.89 -23.07
CA GLY A 369 -34.64 -5.25 -23.12
C GLY A 369 -34.05 -5.50 -21.72
N THR A 370 -32.86 -6.10 -21.65
CA THR A 370 -32.12 -6.18 -20.38
C THR A 370 -31.53 -4.81 -20.02
N HIS A 371 -31.31 -4.52 -18.73
CA HIS A 371 -30.72 -3.24 -18.32
C HIS A 371 -29.32 -3.03 -18.90
N VAL A 372 -28.56 -4.11 -19.15
CA VAL A 372 -27.26 -4.07 -19.82
C VAL A 372 -27.41 -3.62 -21.28
N GLU A 373 -28.33 -4.23 -22.02
CA GLU A 373 -28.58 -3.86 -23.43
C GLU A 373 -29.10 -2.44 -23.56
N LEU A 374 -30.02 -2.04 -22.68
CA LEU A 374 -30.56 -0.68 -22.63
C LEU A 374 -29.47 0.33 -22.27
N GLY A 375 -28.65 0.02 -21.27
CA GLY A 375 -27.50 0.84 -20.89
C GLY A 375 -26.54 1.02 -22.06
N ARG A 376 -26.17 -0.07 -22.75
CA ARG A 376 -25.27 -0.03 -23.91
C ARG A 376 -25.83 0.85 -25.02
N LYS A 377 -27.12 0.67 -25.37
CA LYS A 377 -27.80 1.48 -26.39
C LYS A 377 -27.83 2.96 -26.01
N LEU A 378 -28.09 3.28 -24.74
CA LEU A 378 -28.09 4.66 -24.23
C LEU A 378 -26.72 5.31 -24.36
N LEU A 379 -25.65 4.63 -23.91
CA LEU A 379 -24.29 5.17 -23.97
C LEU A 379 -23.84 5.43 -25.41
N ILE A 380 -24.12 4.49 -26.33
CA ILE A 380 -23.82 4.66 -27.76
C ILE A 380 -24.63 5.83 -28.35
N LYS A 381 -25.94 5.90 -28.04
CA LYS A 381 -26.82 6.96 -28.55
C LYS A 381 -26.36 8.36 -28.14
N TYR A 382 -25.89 8.53 -26.91
CA TYR A 382 -25.43 9.82 -26.39
C TYR A 382 -23.94 10.07 -26.59
N GLY A 383 -23.25 9.25 -27.39
CA GLY A 383 -21.86 9.51 -27.81
C GLY A 383 -20.81 9.32 -26.71
N VAL A 384 -21.06 8.45 -25.74
CA VAL A 384 -20.07 8.08 -24.71
C VAL A 384 -18.97 7.23 -25.34
N GLU A 385 -17.71 7.43 -24.89
CA GLU A 385 -16.53 6.71 -25.38
C GLU A 385 -16.72 5.19 -25.35
N GLU A 386 -16.32 4.50 -26.42
CA GLU A 386 -16.44 3.04 -26.57
C GLU A 386 -15.79 2.26 -25.42
N ALA A 387 -14.67 2.75 -24.91
CA ALA A 387 -14.01 2.17 -23.74
C ALA A 387 -14.92 2.11 -22.50
N VAL A 388 -15.74 3.13 -22.25
CA VAL A 388 -16.69 3.16 -21.13
C VAL A 388 -17.82 2.16 -21.37
N VAL A 389 -18.28 2.05 -22.62
CA VAL A 389 -19.29 1.05 -23.01
C VAL A 389 -18.77 -0.37 -22.76
N HIS A 390 -17.52 -0.66 -23.15
CA HIS A 390 -16.86 -1.94 -22.92
C HIS A 390 -16.61 -2.22 -21.44
N ALA A 391 -16.24 -1.21 -20.65
CA ALA A 391 -16.08 -1.36 -19.20
C ALA A 391 -17.41 -1.71 -18.52
N MET A 392 -18.51 -1.09 -18.97
CA MET A 392 -19.84 -1.30 -18.40
C MET A 392 -20.43 -2.65 -18.82
N GLN A 393 -20.50 -2.98 -20.11
CA GLN A 393 -21.36 -4.06 -20.62
C GLN A 393 -21.04 -5.49 -20.11
N SER A 394 -19.86 -5.73 -19.54
CA SER A 394 -19.41 -7.07 -19.10
C SER A 394 -19.77 -7.40 -17.64
N HIS A 395 -20.39 -6.48 -16.87
CA HIS A 395 -20.61 -6.69 -15.42
C HIS A 395 -21.55 -7.86 -15.06
N HIS A 396 -22.35 -8.35 -16.01
CA HIS A 396 -23.19 -9.55 -15.84
C HIS A 396 -22.70 -10.77 -16.65
N ASP A 397 -21.47 -10.74 -17.15
CA ASP A 397 -20.91 -11.78 -18.04
C ASP A 397 -21.69 -12.01 -19.35
N ASP A 398 -22.65 -11.13 -19.68
CA ASP A 398 -23.41 -11.15 -20.94
C ASP A 398 -22.51 -10.86 -22.16
N TYR A 399 -21.40 -10.16 -21.94
CA TYR A 399 -20.42 -9.77 -22.95
C TYR A 399 -18.99 -10.07 -22.49
N PRO A 400 -18.09 -10.48 -23.40
CA PRO A 400 -16.71 -10.77 -23.05
C PRO A 400 -15.99 -9.52 -22.54
N TYR A 401 -15.07 -9.72 -21.60
CA TYR A 401 -14.22 -8.67 -21.05
C TYR A 401 -13.23 -8.18 -22.11
N ALA A 402 -13.58 -7.10 -22.80
CA ALA A 402 -12.78 -6.57 -23.90
C ALA A 402 -11.57 -5.76 -23.42
N ILE A 403 -11.63 -5.18 -22.21
CA ILE A 403 -10.58 -4.31 -21.65
C ILE A 403 -10.36 -4.59 -20.15
N PRO A 404 -9.16 -4.30 -19.59
CA PRO A 404 -8.87 -4.51 -18.17
C PRO A 404 -9.83 -3.80 -17.22
N GLU A 405 -10.31 -2.60 -17.58
CA GLU A 405 -11.24 -1.82 -16.76
C GLU A 405 -12.59 -2.55 -16.56
N ALA A 406 -13.00 -3.41 -17.49
CA ALA A 406 -14.21 -4.22 -17.35
C ALA A 406 -14.10 -5.18 -16.16
N TYR A 407 -12.94 -5.80 -15.95
CA TYR A 407 -12.70 -6.67 -14.79
C TYR A 407 -12.79 -5.89 -13.46
N VAL A 408 -12.33 -4.63 -13.47
CA VAL A 408 -12.39 -3.76 -12.29
C VAL A 408 -13.84 -3.35 -11.97
N VAL A 409 -14.65 -3.06 -13.00
CA VAL A 409 -16.06 -2.73 -12.82
C VAL A 409 -16.82 -3.94 -12.27
N THR A 410 -16.66 -5.13 -12.86
CA THR A 410 -17.30 -6.35 -12.34
C THR A 410 -16.83 -6.68 -10.92
N ALA A 411 -15.52 -6.57 -10.63
CA ALA A 411 -15.02 -6.81 -9.28
C ALA A 411 -15.65 -5.85 -8.27
N ALA A 412 -15.80 -4.57 -8.60
CA ALA A 412 -16.45 -3.59 -7.74
C ALA A 412 -17.95 -3.89 -7.52
N ASP A 413 -18.66 -4.37 -8.54
CA ASP A 413 -20.07 -4.78 -8.42
C ASP A 413 -20.21 -5.94 -7.42
N VAL A 414 -19.44 -7.00 -7.64
CA VAL A 414 -19.43 -8.17 -6.75
C VAL A 414 -19.08 -7.78 -5.32
N LEU A 415 -18.11 -6.89 -5.11
CA LEU A 415 -17.70 -6.42 -3.79
C LEU A 415 -18.77 -5.54 -3.10
N SER A 416 -19.48 -4.70 -3.86
CA SER A 416 -20.60 -3.90 -3.32
C SER A 416 -21.80 -4.81 -2.99
N ALA A 417 -22.07 -5.81 -3.84
CA ALA A 417 -23.18 -6.75 -3.70
C ALA A 417 -22.99 -7.81 -2.60
N ALA A 418 -21.74 -8.21 -2.29
CA ALA A 418 -21.43 -9.29 -1.34
C ALA A 418 -21.50 -8.88 0.15
N ARG A 419 -21.88 -7.63 0.46
CA ARG A 419 -21.90 -7.14 1.86
C ARG A 419 -23.03 -7.77 2.68
N PRO A 420 -22.79 -8.19 3.94
CA PRO A 420 -23.84 -8.71 4.80
C PRO A 420 -25.01 -7.70 4.94
N GLY A 421 -26.22 -8.13 4.55
CA GLY A 421 -27.41 -7.26 4.53
C GLY A 421 -27.76 -6.66 3.16
N ALA A 422 -26.89 -6.78 2.14
CA ALA A 422 -27.09 -6.26 0.79
C ALA A 422 -28.06 -7.07 -0.08
N ARG A 423 -28.35 -8.32 0.28
CA ARG A 423 -29.29 -9.19 -0.45
C ARG A 423 -30.21 -9.94 0.51
N ARG A 424 -31.50 -9.63 0.46
CA ARG A 424 -32.56 -10.55 0.91
C ARG A 424 -33.11 -11.28 -0.31
N GLY A 425 -32.58 -12.48 -0.60
CA GLY A 425 -32.91 -13.28 -1.79
C GLY A 425 -34.36 -13.80 -1.90
N THR A 426 -35.27 -13.35 -1.02
CA THR A 426 -36.67 -13.78 -1.02
C THR A 426 -37.57 -12.95 -1.92
N LEU A 427 -37.25 -11.66 -2.15
CA LEU A 427 -38.11 -10.75 -2.92
C LEU A 427 -37.97 -10.94 -4.44
N GLU A 428 -36.77 -11.24 -4.93
CA GLU A 428 -36.51 -11.37 -6.37
C GLU A 428 -37.06 -12.67 -6.96
N ALA A 429 -36.89 -13.80 -6.25
CA ALA A 429 -37.56 -15.05 -6.60
C ALA A 429 -39.08 -14.89 -6.61
N TYR A 430 -39.61 -14.01 -5.76
CA TYR A 430 -41.02 -13.67 -5.72
C TYR A 430 -41.45 -12.80 -6.90
N ILE A 431 -40.69 -11.75 -7.25
CA ILE A 431 -40.95 -10.89 -8.42
C ILE A 431 -40.87 -11.70 -9.73
N LYS A 432 -39.85 -12.54 -9.87
CA LYS A 432 -39.70 -13.41 -11.04
C LYS A 432 -40.89 -14.35 -11.21
N ARG A 433 -41.40 -14.93 -10.11
CA ARG A 433 -42.61 -15.77 -10.12
C ARG A 433 -43.86 -15.01 -10.57
N LEU A 434 -44.03 -13.75 -10.15
CA LEU A 434 -45.15 -12.92 -10.59
C LEU A 434 -45.05 -12.60 -12.09
N GLY A 435 -43.86 -12.24 -12.56
CA GLY A 435 -43.63 -12.00 -13.99
C GLY A 435 -43.85 -13.24 -14.86
N ASP A 436 -43.46 -14.42 -14.37
CA ASP A 436 -43.70 -15.68 -15.08
C ASP A 436 -45.21 -16.00 -15.17
N LEU A 437 -46.01 -15.69 -14.13
CA LEU A 437 -47.48 -15.81 -14.17
C LEU A 437 -48.12 -14.90 -15.24
N GLU A 438 -47.65 -13.66 -15.33
CA GLU A 438 -48.15 -12.68 -16.30
C GLU A 438 -47.77 -13.09 -17.73
N LYS A 439 -46.54 -13.56 -17.95
CA LYS A 439 -46.07 -14.06 -19.25
C LYS A 439 -46.92 -15.22 -19.76
N ILE A 440 -47.20 -16.21 -18.91
CA ILE A 440 -48.04 -17.36 -19.29
C ILE A 440 -49.40 -16.90 -19.81
N ALA A 441 -50.03 -15.91 -19.17
CA ALA A 441 -51.31 -15.36 -19.62
C ALA A 441 -51.20 -14.53 -20.90
N MET A 442 -50.12 -13.76 -21.08
CA MET A 442 -49.89 -12.93 -22.28
C MET A 442 -49.67 -13.75 -23.56
N GLU A 443 -49.24 -15.01 -23.45
CA GLU A 443 -49.06 -15.89 -24.61
C GLU A 443 -50.38 -16.37 -25.25
N PHE A 444 -51.51 -16.25 -24.55
CA PHE A 444 -52.79 -16.66 -25.09
C PHE A 444 -53.37 -15.61 -26.05
N GLN A 445 -53.87 -16.07 -27.20
CA GLN A 445 -54.45 -15.19 -28.22
C GLN A 445 -55.67 -14.43 -27.70
N GLY A 446 -55.68 -13.11 -27.93
CA GLY A 446 -56.77 -12.22 -27.55
C GLY A 446 -56.65 -11.61 -26.15
N VAL A 447 -55.60 -11.97 -25.39
CA VAL A 447 -55.18 -11.26 -24.18
C VAL A 447 -54.49 -9.96 -24.59
N LYS A 448 -54.95 -8.85 -24.00
CA LYS A 448 -54.38 -7.51 -24.18
C LYS A 448 -53.31 -7.22 -23.13
N ASN A 449 -53.60 -7.53 -21.87
CA ASN A 449 -52.72 -7.34 -20.71
C ASN A 449 -53.05 -8.40 -19.65
N ALA A 450 -52.07 -8.82 -18.85
CA ALA A 450 -52.28 -9.68 -17.69
C ALA A 450 -51.50 -9.16 -16.48
N TYR A 451 -52.09 -9.24 -15.28
CA TYR A 451 -51.51 -8.73 -14.04
C TYR A 451 -51.67 -9.74 -12.91
N ALA A 452 -50.56 -10.13 -12.28
CA ALA A 452 -50.56 -10.95 -11.09
C ALA A 452 -50.67 -10.06 -9.85
N ILE A 453 -51.83 -10.11 -9.19
CA ILE A 453 -52.19 -9.27 -8.05
C ILE A 453 -52.40 -10.14 -6.79
N ALA A 454 -52.77 -9.50 -5.67
CA ALA A 454 -53.01 -10.17 -4.39
C ALA A 454 -51.85 -11.09 -3.99
N ALA A 455 -50.64 -10.53 -4.11
CA ALA A 455 -49.40 -11.23 -3.86
C ALA A 455 -49.17 -12.49 -4.75
N GLY A 456 -49.72 -12.54 -5.96
CA GLY A 456 -49.61 -13.69 -6.88
C GLY A 456 -50.71 -14.73 -6.72
N ARG A 457 -51.71 -14.46 -5.87
CA ARG A 457 -52.87 -15.34 -5.65
C ARG A 457 -54.04 -15.04 -6.58
N GLU A 458 -54.00 -13.94 -7.33
CA GLU A 458 -54.99 -13.64 -8.35
C GLU A 458 -54.31 -13.14 -9.62
N LEU A 459 -54.73 -13.65 -10.77
CA LEU A 459 -54.24 -13.27 -12.10
C LEU A 459 -55.38 -12.62 -12.87
N ARG A 460 -55.31 -11.30 -13.10
CA ARG A 460 -56.29 -10.54 -13.87
C ARG A 460 -55.87 -10.43 -15.32
N VAL A 461 -56.68 -10.97 -16.21
CA VAL A 461 -56.41 -11.08 -17.64
C VAL A 461 -57.41 -10.21 -18.38
N PHE A 462 -56.93 -9.11 -18.98
CA PHE A 462 -57.73 -8.21 -19.79
C PHE A 462 -57.72 -8.66 -21.23
N VAL A 463 -58.89 -8.90 -21.82
CA VAL A 463 -59.02 -9.38 -23.19
C VAL A 463 -59.50 -8.29 -24.13
N VAL A 464 -59.22 -8.45 -25.42
CA VAL A 464 -59.72 -7.59 -26.49
C VAL A 464 -61.20 -7.97 -26.76
N PRO A 465 -62.18 -7.11 -26.41
CA PRO A 465 -63.60 -7.47 -26.46
C PRO A 465 -64.12 -7.83 -27.86
N GLU A 466 -63.46 -7.35 -28.91
CA GLU A 466 -63.79 -7.63 -30.31
C GLU A 466 -63.30 -9.01 -30.78
N LYS A 467 -62.35 -9.62 -30.06
CA LYS A 467 -61.73 -10.91 -30.42
C LYS A 467 -62.17 -12.07 -29.54
N ILE A 468 -62.65 -11.79 -28.33
CA ILE A 468 -63.05 -12.79 -27.34
C ILE A 468 -64.49 -12.52 -26.93
N ASP A 469 -65.37 -13.52 -27.08
CA ASP A 469 -66.75 -13.49 -26.61
C ASP A 469 -66.86 -14.02 -25.16
N ASP A 470 -68.06 -13.93 -24.57
CA ASP A 470 -68.25 -14.27 -23.15
C ASP A 470 -67.99 -15.75 -22.87
N PHE A 471 -68.30 -16.62 -23.83
CA PHE A 471 -68.03 -18.05 -23.71
C PHE A 471 -66.54 -18.35 -23.79
N ARG A 472 -65.83 -17.77 -24.77
CA ARG A 472 -64.38 -17.94 -24.90
C ARG A 472 -63.61 -17.33 -23.73
N ALA A 473 -64.13 -16.28 -23.09
CA ALA A 473 -63.55 -15.73 -21.86
C ALA A 473 -63.55 -16.75 -20.71
N LEU A 474 -64.62 -17.54 -20.55
CA LEU A 474 -64.70 -18.61 -19.55
C LEU A 474 -63.74 -19.76 -19.86
N GLU A 475 -63.64 -20.17 -21.12
CA GLU A 475 -62.67 -21.19 -21.56
C GLU A 475 -61.23 -20.72 -21.35
N LEU A 476 -60.92 -19.49 -21.73
CA LEU A 476 -59.61 -18.89 -21.57
C LEU A 476 -59.18 -18.84 -20.10
N ALA A 477 -60.11 -18.49 -19.19
CA ALA A 477 -59.82 -18.50 -17.76
C ALA A 477 -59.39 -19.90 -17.28
N ARG A 478 -60.04 -20.94 -17.78
CA ARG A 478 -59.74 -22.35 -17.45
C ARG A 478 -58.42 -22.83 -18.08
N GLU A 479 -58.16 -22.46 -19.33
CA GLU A 479 -56.92 -22.79 -20.04
C GLU A 479 -55.70 -22.16 -19.35
N ILE A 480 -55.79 -20.88 -18.98
CA ILE A 480 -54.73 -20.16 -18.26
C ILE A 480 -54.51 -20.79 -16.88
N ALA A 481 -55.58 -21.09 -16.13
CA ALA A 481 -55.47 -21.71 -14.81
C ALA A 481 -54.77 -23.09 -14.88
N ASN A 482 -55.12 -23.92 -15.85
CA ASN A 482 -54.50 -25.23 -16.06
C ASN A 482 -53.02 -25.11 -16.44
N ARG A 483 -52.68 -24.15 -17.31
CA ARG A 483 -51.30 -23.94 -17.76
C ARG A 483 -50.41 -23.44 -16.63
N VAL A 484 -50.89 -22.47 -15.86
CA VAL A 484 -50.23 -21.99 -14.63
C VAL A 484 -50.01 -23.14 -13.64
N GLN A 485 -51.00 -24.00 -13.43
CA GLN A 485 -50.87 -25.16 -12.55
C GLN A 485 -49.82 -26.18 -13.03
N SER A 486 -49.66 -26.34 -14.35
CA SER A 486 -48.72 -27.30 -14.93
C SER A 486 -47.28 -26.79 -15.00
N GLU A 487 -47.08 -25.49 -15.23
CA GLU A 487 -45.77 -24.89 -15.48
C GLU A 487 -45.15 -24.26 -14.22
N LEU A 488 -45.97 -23.83 -13.25
CA LEU A 488 -45.51 -23.16 -12.03
C LEU A 488 -45.87 -23.95 -10.77
N LYS A 489 -44.86 -24.27 -9.95
CA LYS A 489 -45.08 -24.83 -8.61
C LYS A 489 -45.48 -23.74 -7.63
N TYR A 490 -46.77 -23.64 -7.32
CA TYR A 490 -47.31 -22.62 -6.40
C TYR A 490 -47.92 -23.23 -5.13
N PRO A 491 -47.61 -22.72 -3.93
CA PRO A 491 -48.29 -23.13 -2.70
C PRO A 491 -49.62 -22.38 -2.56
N GLY A 492 -50.72 -23.09 -2.80
CA GLY A 492 -52.09 -22.57 -2.67
C GLY A 492 -52.78 -22.35 -4.02
N GLU A 493 -54.02 -21.85 -3.96
CA GLU A 493 -54.85 -21.63 -5.15
C GLU A 493 -54.57 -20.26 -5.77
N ILE A 494 -54.50 -20.20 -7.10
CA ILE A 494 -54.41 -18.96 -7.87
C ILE A 494 -55.75 -18.75 -8.57
N LYS A 495 -56.39 -17.61 -8.31
CA LYS A 495 -57.66 -17.21 -8.92
C LYS A 495 -57.40 -16.51 -10.26
N VAL A 496 -57.84 -17.10 -11.38
CA VAL A 496 -57.74 -16.46 -12.70
C VAL A 496 -59.04 -15.72 -13.02
N ASN A 497 -58.96 -14.40 -13.21
CA ASN A 497 -60.07 -13.53 -13.55
C ASN A 497 -59.88 -12.98 -14.97
N VAL A 498 -60.71 -13.42 -15.92
CA VAL A 498 -60.73 -12.85 -17.27
C VAL A 498 -61.75 -11.71 -17.32
N ILE A 499 -61.30 -10.52 -17.72
CA ILE A 499 -62.09 -9.28 -17.73
C ILE A 499 -62.23 -8.80 -19.17
N ARG A 500 -63.47 -8.78 -19.65
CA ARG A 500 -63.87 -8.21 -20.94
C ARG A 500 -64.63 -6.91 -20.67
N GLU A 501 -64.08 -5.77 -21.06
CA GLU A 501 -64.70 -4.45 -20.85
C GLU A 501 -64.83 -3.70 -22.18
N MET A 502 -66.05 -3.37 -22.58
CA MET A 502 -66.33 -2.53 -23.74
C MET A 502 -66.75 -1.13 -23.27
N ARG A 503 -66.11 -0.08 -23.81
CA ARG A 503 -66.44 1.32 -23.49
C ARG A 503 -66.91 2.03 -24.75
N ALA A 504 -68.16 2.47 -24.77
CA ALA A 504 -68.70 3.38 -25.77
C ALA A 504 -68.77 4.79 -25.16
N VAL A 505 -68.23 5.79 -25.87
CA VAL A 505 -68.25 7.19 -25.45
C VAL A 505 -68.90 8.00 -26.55
N GLU A 506 -69.97 8.72 -26.22
CA GLU A 506 -70.71 9.58 -27.15
C GLU A 506 -70.87 10.98 -26.55
N TYR A 507 -70.75 11.99 -27.40
CA TYR A 507 -70.83 13.39 -26.98
C TYR A 507 -72.09 14.00 -27.57
N ALA A 508 -73.04 14.36 -26.70
CA ALA A 508 -74.18 15.19 -27.11
C ALA A 508 -73.67 16.62 -27.39
N ARG A 509 -73.99 17.16 -28.57
CA ARG A 509 -73.78 18.57 -28.90
C ARG A 509 -75.10 19.32 -28.82
#